data_AF-A0A4Q5RHI2-F1
#
_entry.id   AF-A0A4Q5RHI2-F1
#
_cell.length_a   1.000
_cell.length_b   1.000
_cell.length_c   1.000
_cell.angle_alpha   90.00
_cell.angle_beta   90.00
_cell.angle_gamma   90.00
#
_symmetry.space_group_name_H-M   'P 1'
#
loop_
_entity.id
_entity.type
_entity.pdbx_description
1 polymer ?
#
loop_
_entity_poly.entity_id
_entity_poly.type
_entity_poly.pdbx_seq_one_letter_code
_entity_poly.pdbx_strand_id
1 'polypeptide(L)'
;MADTSTPNPSLPVPPGRLQQVVTASRQASIDRAVAQIAATADLHPSITIVHNILTDSVEYMSRRGLDLLQTSLAALHALGPAYNQRFFNPIDAADHMPRLYQLLQSPDPLHIVSYFQQVRPTESDEYSLYLSTSRVLLRDADQSPLLIITTACPIDPLHHVTHKVSRVLEENNFLRQHAALFAALTRREREVLRLLALGHTAPQIGVELFLATQTVETHRRNLRQKLRAESVFELGQYARAFDLI
;
A
#
# COMPACT_ATOMS: atom_id res chain seq x y z
N MET A 1 5.05 -18.52 1.46
CA MET A 1 5.02 -18.20 0.01
C MET A 1 3.65 -17.61 -0.28
N ALA A 2 3.53 -16.28 -0.25
CA ALA A 2 2.28 -15.60 -0.55
C ALA A 2 2.04 -15.66 -2.06
N ASP A 3 0.81 -15.94 -2.44
CA ASP A 3 0.34 -16.04 -3.82
C ASP A 3 0.50 -14.67 -4.53
N THR A 4 1.48 -14.57 -5.43
CA THR A 4 1.81 -13.35 -6.20
C THR A 4 0.85 -13.09 -7.37
N SER A 5 -0.29 -13.79 -7.44
CA SER A 5 -1.23 -13.70 -8.55
C SER A 5 -2.34 -12.65 -8.38
N THR A 6 -2.39 -11.94 -7.25
CA THR A 6 -3.34 -10.81 -7.11
C THR A 6 -2.86 -9.61 -7.94
N PRO A 7 -3.65 -9.15 -8.93
CA PRO A 7 -3.27 -7.99 -9.72
C PRO A 7 -3.25 -6.74 -8.86
N ASN A 8 -2.32 -5.82 -9.17
CA ASN A 8 -2.26 -4.52 -8.54
C ASN A 8 -3.59 -3.77 -8.77
N PRO A 9 -4.16 -3.11 -7.74
CA PRO A 9 -5.32 -2.25 -7.94
C PRO A 9 -4.95 -1.12 -8.92
N SER A 10 -5.78 -0.91 -9.94
CA SER A 10 -5.62 0.20 -10.89
C SER A 10 -6.19 1.48 -10.32
N LEU A 11 -5.73 2.62 -10.85
CA LEU A 11 -6.39 3.88 -10.55
C LEU A 11 -7.82 3.82 -11.10
N PRO A 12 -8.81 4.23 -10.31
CA PRO A 12 -10.19 4.23 -10.77
C PRO A 12 -10.40 5.26 -11.88
N VAL A 13 -10.79 4.76 -13.04
CA VAL A 13 -11.46 5.60 -14.01
C VAL A 13 -12.92 5.73 -13.55
N PRO A 14 -13.44 6.94 -13.26
CA PRO A 14 -14.84 7.09 -12.88
C PRO A 14 -15.75 6.44 -13.94
N PRO A 15 -16.80 5.70 -13.51
CA PRO A 15 -17.63 4.91 -14.42
C PRO A 15 -18.21 5.77 -15.54
N GLY A 16 -18.08 5.30 -16.79
CA GLY A 16 -18.52 6.00 -18.01
C GLY A 16 -17.42 6.78 -18.76
N ARG A 17 -16.17 6.83 -18.27
CA ARG A 17 -15.07 7.58 -18.93
C ARG A 17 -14.00 6.78 -19.66
N LEU A 18 -13.95 5.45 -19.48
CA LEU A 18 -12.99 4.57 -20.16
C LEU A 18 -13.07 4.61 -21.71
N GLN A 19 -14.08 5.27 -22.27
CA GLN A 19 -14.31 5.40 -23.72
C GLN A 19 -14.41 6.85 -24.21
N GLN A 20 -14.16 7.86 -23.36
CA GLN A 20 -14.13 9.25 -23.83
C GLN A 20 -12.79 9.54 -24.51
N VAL A 21 -12.80 9.65 -25.84
CA VAL A 21 -11.65 10.13 -26.63
C VAL A 21 -11.14 11.42 -26.01
N VAL A 22 -9.86 11.46 -25.64
CA VAL A 22 -9.20 12.69 -25.22
C VAL A 22 -9.32 13.67 -26.39
N THR A 23 -10.13 14.72 -26.21
CA THR A 23 -10.29 15.73 -27.26
C THR A 23 -8.95 16.42 -27.50
N ALA A 24 -8.71 16.92 -28.72
CA ALA A 24 -7.46 17.61 -29.05
C ALA A 24 -7.14 18.77 -28.07
N SER A 25 -8.17 19.47 -27.58
CA SER A 25 -8.04 20.51 -26.56
C SER A 25 -7.60 19.96 -25.20
N ARG A 26 -8.08 18.77 -24.81
CA ARG A 26 -7.69 18.11 -23.57
C ARG A 26 -6.25 17.60 -23.66
N GLN A 27 -5.86 17.02 -24.79
CA GLN A 27 -4.48 16.59 -25.02
C GLN A 27 -3.49 17.75 -24.96
N ALA A 28 -3.79 18.87 -25.61
CA ALA A 28 -2.95 20.07 -25.55
C ALA A 28 -2.75 20.60 -24.12
N SER A 29 -3.77 20.44 -23.25
CA SER A 29 -3.69 20.83 -21.84
C SER A 29 -2.81 19.87 -21.03
N ILE A 30 -2.92 18.57 -21.30
CA ILE A 30 -2.05 17.53 -20.73
C ILE A 30 -0.60 17.80 -21.13
N ASP A 31 -0.31 17.97 -22.42
CA ASP A 31 1.04 18.19 -22.95
C ASP A 31 1.69 19.42 -22.31
N ARG A 32 0.93 20.52 -22.17
CA ARG A 32 1.41 21.74 -21.50
C ARG A 32 1.74 21.49 -20.04
N ALA A 33 0.85 20.81 -19.30
CA ALA A 33 1.07 20.54 -17.89
C ALA A 33 2.29 19.63 -17.67
N VAL A 34 2.42 18.58 -18.49
CA VAL A 34 3.57 17.67 -18.48
C VAL A 34 4.86 18.42 -18.79
N ALA A 35 4.88 19.29 -19.81
CA ALA A 35 6.06 20.08 -20.15
C ALA A 35 6.51 21.02 -19.01
N GLN A 36 5.57 21.62 -18.28
CA GLN A 36 5.88 22.47 -17.12
C GLN A 36 6.55 21.67 -15.99
N ILE A 37 6.04 20.47 -15.71
CA ILE A 37 6.65 19.59 -14.69
C ILE A 37 8.01 19.09 -15.15
N ALA A 38 8.12 18.65 -16.41
CA ALA A 38 9.38 18.13 -16.96
C ALA A 38 10.52 19.15 -16.92
N ALA A 39 10.21 20.45 -17.03
CA ALA A 39 11.20 21.52 -16.98
C ALA A 39 11.93 21.63 -15.62
N THR A 40 11.32 21.17 -14.52
CA THR A 40 11.89 21.32 -13.17
C THR A 40 12.03 20.02 -12.40
N ALA A 41 11.42 18.92 -12.85
CA ALA A 41 11.36 17.66 -12.13
C ALA A 41 12.73 17.12 -11.71
N ASP A 42 13.73 17.19 -12.59
CA ASP A 42 15.09 16.70 -12.31
C ASP A 42 15.91 17.62 -11.39
N LEU A 43 15.40 18.80 -11.03
CA LEU A 43 15.98 19.67 -10.00
C LEU A 43 15.62 19.17 -8.59
N HIS A 44 14.57 18.36 -8.45
CA HIS A 44 14.12 17.83 -7.18
C HIS A 44 14.83 16.50 -6.86
N PRO A 45 15.13 16.22 -5.58
CA PRO A 45 15.79 14.97 -5.19
C PRO A 45 14.86 13.74 -5.26
N SER A 46 13.55 13.97 -5.39
CA SER A 46 12.51 12.95 -5.52
C SER A 46 12.32 12.50 -6.96
N ILE A 47 11.86 11.27 -7.14
CA ILE A 47 11.30 10.82 -8.42
C ILE A 47 9.96 11.54 -8.62
N THR A 48 9.77 12.19 -9.75
CA THR A 48 8.49 12.83 -10.12
C THR A 48 7.80 11.98 -11.18
N ILE A 49 6.52 11.70 -10.98
CA ILE A 49 5.68 10.88 -11.85
C ILE A 49 4.40 11.66 -12.15
N VAL A 50 3.97 11.66 -13.42
CA VAL A 50 2.65 12.17 -13.81
C VAL A 50 1.85 11.01 -14.40
N HIS A 51 0.74 10.67 -13.78
CA HIS A 51 -0.18 9.64 -14.25
C HIS A 51 -1.41 10.28 -14.90
N ASN A 52 -1.83 9.73 -16.02
CA ASN A 52 -3.10 10.02 -16.66
C ASN A 52 -4.16 9.06 -16.12
N ILE A 53 -5.17 9.63 -15.49
CA ILE A 53 -6.24 8.88 -14.82
C ILE A 53 -7.16 8.25 -15.86
N LEU A 54 -7.33 8.84 -17.05
CA LEU A 54 -8.27 8.33 -18.05
C LEU A 54 -7.75 7.08 -18.75
N THR A 55 -6.44 7.02 -18.97
CA THR A 55 -5.75 5.95 -19.69
C THR A 55 -5.02 4.97 -18.77
N ASP A 56 -4.96 5.26 -17.47
CA ASP A 56 -4.18 4.52 -16.47
C ASP A 56 -2.71 4.34 -16.91
N SER A 57 -2.11 5.42 -17.43
CA SER A 57 -0.76 5.42 -18.00
C SER A 57 0.13 6.51 -17.41
N VAL A 58 1.45 6.30 -17.49
CA VAL A 58 2.46 7.25 -16.99
C VAL A 58 2.84 8.24 -18.08
N GLU A 59 2.25 9.44 -18.10
CA GLU A 59 2.56 10.50 -19.08
C GLU A 59 3.96 11.07 -18.94
N TYR A 60 4.53 11.02 -17.73
CA TYR A 60 5.87 11.50 -17.47
C TYR A 60 6.48 10.82 -16.26
N MET A 61 7.81 10.62 -16.33
CA MET A 61 8.63 10.24 -15.20
C MET A 61 9.98 10.96 -15.30
N SER A 62 10.43 11.54 -14.18
CA SER A 62 11.76 12.15 -14.06
C SER A 62 12.87 11.16 -14.40
N ARG A 63 14.04 11.66 -14.81
CA ARG A 63 15.18 10.83 -15.19
C ARG A 63 15.59 9.86 -14.08
N ARG A 64 15.58 10.32 -12.83
CA ARG A 64 15.87 9.47 -11.66
C ARG A 64 14.98 8.23 -11.57
N GLY A 65 13.70 8.36 -11.92
CA GLY A 65 12.76 7.24 -11.92
C GLY A 65 12.99 6.29 -13.09
N LEU A 66 13.23 6.82 -14.29
CA LEU A 66 13.52 6.01 -15.47
C LEU A 66 14.83 5.23 -15.33
N ASP A 67 15.87 5.88 -14.80
CA ASP A 67 17.16 5.25 -14.50
C ASP A 67 17.01 4.16 -13.42
N LEU A 68 16.23 4.44 -12.35
CA LEU A 68 15.92 3.44 -11.32
C LEU A 68 15.26 2.21 -11.93
N LEU A 69 14.21 2.39 -12.72
CA LEU A 69 13.43 1.29 -13.31
C LEU A 69 14.10 0.68 -14.57
N GLN A 70 15.27 1.18 -14.97
CA GLN A 70 16.04 0.75 -16.14
C GLN A 70 15.17 0.70 -17.42
N THR A 71 14.38 1.75 -17.64
CA THR A 71 13.38 1.79 -18.71
C THR A 71 13.29 3.16 -19.37
N SER A 72 12.42 3.30 -20.36
CA SER A 72 12.09 4.57 -21.02
C SER A 72 10.61 4.89 -20.87
N LEU A 73 10.25 6.17 -21.00
CA LEU A 73 8.85 6.59 -20.97
C LEU A 73 8.00 5.88 -22.03
N ALA A 74 8.55 5.69 -23.24
CA ALA A 74 7.87 4.96 -24.31
C ALA A 74 7.62 3.49 -23.94
N ALA A 75 8.57 2.84 -23.28
CA ALA A 75 8.40 1.48 -22.78
C ALA A 75 7.38 1.40 -21.63
N LEU A 76 7.35 2.40 -20.75
CA LEU A 76 6.32 2.51 -19.69
C LEU A 76 4.91 2.65 -20.29
N HIS A 77 4.74 3.50 -21.31
CA HIS A 77 3.48 3.60 -22.04
C HIS A 77 3.06 2.26 -22.67
N ALA A 78 4.01 1.53 -23.25
CA ALA A 78 3.74 0.23 -23.86
C ALA A 78 3.35 -0.87 -22.85
N LEU A 79 3.82 -0.76 -21.59
CA LEU A 79 3.42 -1.69 -20.52
C LEU A 79 1.96 -1.50 -20.10
N GLY A 80 1.43 -0.27 -20.19
CA GLY A 80 0.07 0.06 -19.77
C GLY A 80 -0.22 -0.45 -18.34
N PRO A 81 -1.30 -1.21 -18.11
CA PRO A 81 -1.67 -1.70 -16.77
C PRO A 81 -0.61 -2.58 -16.09
N ALA A 82 0.27 -3.23 -16.87
CA ALA A 82 1.34 -4.06 -16.32
C ALA A 82 2.42 -3.26 -15.58
N TYR A 83 2.45 -1.93 -15.75
CA TYR A 83 3.37 -1.04 -15.03
C TYR A 83 3.27 -1.23 -13.52
N ASN A 84 2.06 -1.14 -12.95
CA ASN A 84 1.88 -1.26 -11.52
C ASN A 84 2.28 -2.67 -11.04
N GLN A 85 1.81 -3.72 -11.72
CA GLN A 85 2.10 -5.11 -11.39
C GLN A 85 3.60 -5.45 -11.38
N ARG A 86 4.37 -4.86 -12.30
CA ARG A 86 5.79 -5.13 -12.45
C ARG A 86 6.62 -4.53 -11.31
N PHE A 87 6.37 -3.26 -10.99
CA PHE A 87 7.29 -2.47 -10.15
C PHE A 87 6.83 -2.28 -8.71
N PHE A 88 5.56 -2.54 -8.37
CA PHE A 88 5.00 -2.23 -7.05
C PHE A 88 4.40 -3.45 -6.35
N ASN A 89 4.47 -3.47 -5.02
CA ASN A 89 3.87 -4.52 -4.20
C ASN A 89 2.32 -4.38 -4.15
N PRO A 90 1.55 -5.42 -4.55
CA PRO A 90 0.09 -5.38 -4.56
C PRO A 90 -0.58 -5.27 -3.21
N ILE A 91 0.07 -5.75 -2.15
CA ILE A 91 -0.46 -5.63 -0.80
C ILE A 91 -0.40 -4.17 -0.35
N ASP A 92 0.72 -3.50 -0.59
CA ASP A 92 0.92 -2.09 -0.24
C ASP A 92 0.02 -1.18 -1.09
N ALA A 93 -0.16 -1.52 -2.36
CA ALA A 93 -1.06 -0.81 -3.27
C ALA A 93 -2.50 -0.77 -2.76
N ALA A 94 -3.00 -1.89 -2.26
CA ALA A 94 -4.35 -1.97 -1.68
C ALA A 94 -4.52 -1.07 -0.44
N ASP A 95 -3.46 -0.78 0.30
CA ASP A 95 -3.54 0.03 1.53
C ASP A 95 -3.80 1.52 1.25
N HIS A 96 -3.10 2.07 0.25
CA HIS A 96 -3.15 3.50 -0.04
C HIS A 96 -4.18 3.87 -1.11
N MET A 97 -4.66 2.91 -1.91
CA MET A 97 -5.62 3.17 -2.97
C MET A 97 -6.88 3.90 -2.48
N PRO A 98 -7.55 3.52 -1.36
CA PRO A 98 -8.71 4.25 -0.82
C PRO A 98 -8.46 5.74 -0.61
N ARG A 99 -7.24 6.14 -0.25
CA ARG A 99 -6.88 7.55 -0.07
C ARG A 99 -6.70 8.24 -1.42
N LEU A 100 -6.15 7.56 -2.43
CA LEU A 100 -6.10 8.08 -3.80
C LEU A 100 -7.51 8.28 -4.39
N TYR A 101 -8.47 7.38 -4.10
CA TYR A 101 -9.88 7.59 -4.43
C TYR A 101 -10.43 8.89 -3.82
N GLN A 102 -10.16 9.12 -2.52
CA GLN A 102 -10.58 10.34 -1.82
C GLN A 102 -9.94 11.60 -2.42
N LEU A 103 -8.65 11.54 -2.76
CA LEU A 103 -7.93 12.62 -3.43
C LEU A 103 -8.63 13.03 -4.75
N LEU A 104 -9.04 12.06 -5.56
CA LEU A 104 -9.68 12.34 -6.85
C LEU A 104 -11.04 13.03 -6.71
N GLN A 105 -11.76 12.74 -5.63
CA GLN A 105 -13.06 13.32 -5.30
C GLN A 105 -12.94 14.69 -4.61
N SER A 106 -11.78 15.01 -4.03
CA SER A 106 -11.59 16.26 -3.31
C SER A 106 -11.64 17.47 -4.26
N PRO A 107 -12.46 18.50 -3.98
CA PRO A 107 -12.48 19.73 -4.76
C PRO A 107 -11.29 20.66 -4.44
N ASP A 108 -10.58 20.41 -3.35
CA ASP A 108 -9.45 21.22 -2.91
C ASP A 108 -8.21 20.96 -3.81
N PRO A 109 -7.72 21.97 -4.55
CA PRO A 109 -6.57 21.82 -5.45
C PRO A 109 -5.25 21.58 -4.71
N LEU A 110 -5.19 21.84 -3.39
CA LEU A 110 -4.02 21.63 -2.55
C LEU A 110 -4.12 20.35 -1.71
N HIS A 111 -5.18 19.55 -1.88
CA HIS A 111 -5.31 18.29 -1.18
C HIS A 111 -4.18 17.33 -1.58
N ILE A 112 -3.44 16.85 -0.59
CA ILE A 112 -2.35 15.90 -0.76
C ILE A 112 -2.66 14.60 -0.01
N VAL A 113 -2.21 13.49 -0.57
CA VAL A 113 -2.20 12.20 0.12
C VAL A 113 -0.77 11.70 0.15
N SER A 114 -0.30 11.31 1.33
CA SER A 114 1.01 10.67 1.51
C SER A 114 0.86 9.23 1.95
N TYR A 115 1.73 8.38 1.44
CA TYR A 115 1.71 6.94 1.68
C TYR A 115 3.09 6.35 1.43
N PHE A 116 3.35 5.20 2.06
CA PHE A 116 4.52 4.41 1.75
C PHE A 116 4.19 3.44 0.63
N GLN A 117 5.15 3.18 -0.24
CA GLN A 117 5.04 2.16 -1.28
C GLN A 117 6.36 1.43 -1.41
N GLN A 118 6.29 0.13 -1.64
CA GLN A 118 7.43 -0.68 -1.99
C GLN A 118 7.62 -0.74 -3.50
N VAL A 119 8.84 -0.47 -3.95
CA VAL A 119 9.23 -0.45 -5.36
C VAL A 119 10.41 -1.38 -5.58
N ARG A 120 10.37 -2.18 -6.66
CA ARG A 120 11.51 -2.98 -7.13
C ARG A 120 11.85 -2.60 -8.58
N PRO A 121 13.12 -2.35 -8.94
CA PRO A 121 13.53 -2.07 -10.32
C PRO A 121 13.29 -3.24 -11.29
N THR A 122 13.65 -4.44 -10.87
CA THR A 122 13.47 -5.67 -11.64
C THR A 122 12.74 -6.72 -10.81
N GLU A 123 12.24 -7.79 -11.44
CA GLU A 123 11.56 -8.87 -10.71
C GLU A 123 12.49 -9.62 -9.75
N SER A 124 13.80 -9.61 -10.03
CA SER A 124 14.84 -10.21 -9.21
C SER A 124 15.30 -9.35 -8.03
N ASP A 125 14.96 -8.06 -8.00
CA ASP A 125 15.36 -7.15 -6.94
C ASP A 125 14.44 -7.26 -5.72
N GLU A 126 15.00 -6.97 -4.54
CA GLU A 126 14.21 -6.76 -3.33
C GLU A 126 13.43 -5.45 -3.38
N TYR A 127 12.29 -5.43 -2.69
CA TYR A 127 11.50 -4.23 -2.54
C TYR A 127 12.21 -3.20 -1.65
N SER A 128 12.30 -1.97 -2.16
CA SER A 128 12.78 -0.81 -1.41
C SER A 128 11.62 0.11 -1.06
N LEU A 129 11.67 0.72 0.12
CA LEU A 129 10.61 1.57 0.62
C LEU A 129 10.74 3.01 0.11
N TYR A 130 9.64 3.57 -0.38
CA TYR A 130 9.53 4.96 -0.80
C TYR A 130 8.42 5.66 -0.04
N LEU A 131 8.65 6.91 0.36
CA LEU A 131 7.59 7.82 0.77
C LEU A 131 7.09 8.55 -0.47
N SER A 132 5.82 8.36 -0.79
CA SER A 132 5.15 8.97 -1.92
C SER A 132 4.11 9.98 -1.47
N THR A 133 4.02 11.08 -2.19
CA THR A 133 3.00 12.10 -2.00
C THR A 133 2.38 12.44 -3.34
N SER A 134 1.05 12.41 -3.40
CA SER A 134 0.28 12.63 -4.62
C SER A 134 -0.73 13.77 -4.44
N ARG A 135 -0.98 14.49 -5.54
CA ARG A 135 -2.09 15.43 -5.67
C ARG A 135 -2.65 15.43 -7.08
N VAL A 136 -3.87 15.93 -7.25
CA VAL A 136 -4.39 16.22 -8.59
C VAL A 136 -3.58 17.37 -9.20
N LEU A 137 -2.98 17.12 -10.36
CA LEU A 137 -2.19 18.10 -11.10
C LEU A 137 -3.06 18.94 -12.02
N LEU A 138 -3.96 18.28 -12.75
CA LEU A 138 -4.78 18.90 -13.79
C LEU A 138 -6.21 18.38 -13.73
N ARG A 139 -7.16 19.29 -13.87
CA ARG A 139 -8.59 19.01 -14.09
C ARG A 139 -9.01 19.55 -15.45
N ASP A 140 -10.07 18.98 -16.03
CA ASP A 140 -10.69 19.54 -17.24
C ASP A 140 -11.68 20.67 -16.91
N ALA A 141 -12.38 21.16 -17.95
CA ALA A 141 -13.37 22.23 -17.82
C ALA A 141 -14.52 21.87 -16.87
N ASP A 142 -14.86 20.59 -16.75
CA ASP A 142 -15.92 20.06 -15.88
C ASP A 142 -15.38 19.74 -14.47
N GLN A 143 -14.23 20.29 -14.08
CA GLN A 143 -13.53 20.06 -12.81
C GLN A 143 -13.15 18.59 -12.56
N SER A 144 -13.11 17.79 -13.62
CA SER A 144 -12.82 16.37 -13.51
C SER A 144 -11.32 16.11 -13.57
N PRO A 145 -10.77 15.26 -12.68
CA PRO A 145 -9.33 15.06 -12.62
C PRO A 145 -8.84 14.32 -13.86
N LEU A 146 -7.77 14.84 -14.47
CA LEU A 146 -7.10 14.29 -15.65
C LEU A 146 -5.74 13.70 -15.29
N LEU A 147 -4.94 14.45 -14.54
CA LEU A 147 -3.58 14.06 -14.17
C LEU A 147 -3.40 14.06 -12.66
N ILE A 148 -2.69 13.05 -12.16
CA ILE A 148 -2.11 13.03 -10.81
C ILE A 148 -0.62 13.28 -10.96
N ILE A 149 -0.05 14.12 -10.09
CA ILE A 149 1.39 14.19 -9.90
C ILE A 149 1.75 13.51 -8.59
N THR A 150 2.79 12.67 -8.63
CA THR A 150 3.34 11.96 -7.48
C THR A 150 4.82 12.25 -7.38
N THR A 151 5.28 12.60 -6.18
CA THR A 151 6.72 12.62 -5.84
C THR A 151 7.04 11.44 -4.94
N ALA A 152 8.02 10.62 -5.30
CA ALA A 152 8.47 9.47 -4.54
C ALA A 152 9.92 9.66 -4.09
N CYS A 153 10.14 9.63 -2.78
CA CYS A 153 11.47 9.73 -2.17
C CYS A 153 11.88 8.36 -1.62
N PRO A 154 13.07 7.83 -2.00
CA PRO A 154 13.57 6.61 -1.39
C PRO A 154 13.85 6.84 0.09
N ILE A 155 13.54 5.85 0.92
CA ILE A 155 13.93 5.83 2.32
C ILE A 155 15.17 4.97 2.42
N ASP A 156 16.29 5.58 2.86
CA ASP A 156 17.59 4.92 2.95
C ASP A 156 17.49 3.63 3.80
N PRO A 157 17.77 2.44 3.26
CA PRO A 157 17.67 1.20 4.01
C PRO A 157 18.64 1.13 5.20
N LEU A 158 19.75 1.87 5.15
CA LEU A 158 20.74 1.93 6.24
C LEU A 158 20.30 2.88 7.38
N HIS A 159 19.23 3.66 7.19
CA HIS A 159 18.62 4.34 8.32
C HIS A 159 17.95 3.32 9.23
N HIS A 160 18.35 3.29 10.51
CA HIS A 160 17.73 2.43 11.53
C HIS A 160 16.21 2.61 11.66
N VAL A 161 15.68 3.73 11.18
CA VAL A 161 14.25 4.04 11.12
C VAL A 161 13.55 3.19 10.05
N THR A 162 14.20 2.84 8.94
CA THR A 162 13.58 2.16 7.81
C THR A 162 13.05 0.79 8.20
N HIS A 163 13.85 -0.04 8.89
CA HIS A 163 13.38 -1.32 9.41
C HIS A 163 12.23 -1.17 10.43
N LYS A 164 12.23 -0.09 11.23
CA LYS A 164 11.14 0.20 12.16
C LYS A 164 9.86 0.58 11.42
N VAL A 165 9.97 1.42 10.39
CA VAL A 165 8.85 1.83 9.54
C VAL A 165 8.29 0.62 8.80
N SER A 166 9.14 -0.19 8.16
CA SER A 166 8.69 -1.42 7.49
C SER A 166 7.94 -2.34 8.44
N ARG A 167 8.47 -2.58 9.65
CA ARG A 167 7.79 -3.41 10.66
C ARG A 167 6.44 -2.84 11.08
N VAL A 168 6.35 -1.52 11.30
CA VAL A 168 5.08 -0.87 11.67
C VAL A 168 4.07 -0.93 10.52
N LEU A 169 4.53 -0.80 9.28
CA LEU A 169 3.67 -0.95 8.10
C LEU A 169 3.17 -2.39 7.95
N GLU A 170 4.05 -3.38 8.12
CA GLU A 170 3.67 -4.80 8.14
C GLU A 170 2.66 -5.10 9.24
N GLU A 171 2.87 -4.58 10.45
CA GLU A 171 1.94 -4.70 11.58
C GLU A 171 0.59 -4.04 11.26
N ASN A 172 0.57 -2.85 10.65
CA ASN A 172 -0.67 -2.18 10.25
C ASN A 172 -1.42 -2.95 9.15
N ASN A 173 -0.68 -3.44 8.16
CA ASN A 173 -1.23 -4.25 7.07
C ASN A 173 -1.84 -5.54 7.61
N PHE A 174 -1.13 -6.22 8.52
CA PHE A 174 -1.63 -7.42 9.20
C PHE A 174 -2.91 -7.11 10.00
N LEU A 175 -2.92 -6.03 10.79
CA LEU A 175 -4.11 -5.60 11.53
C LEU A 175 -5.32 -5.47 10.60
N ARG A 176 -5.18 -4.72 9.50
CA ARG A 176 -6.29 -4.49 8.56
C ARG A 176 -6.79 -5.76 7.90
N GLN A 177 -5.90 -6.63 7.43
CA GLN A 177 -6.26 -7.88 6.77
C GLN A 177 -6.96 -8.85 7.72
N HIS A 178 -6.59 -8.84 9.00
CA HIS A 178 -7.05 -9.80 9.99
C HIS A 178 -8.07 -9.25 11.00
N ALA A 179 -8.50 -7.99 10.85
CA ALA A 179 -9.41 -7.30 11.78
C ALA A 179 -10.71 -8.08 12.02
N ALA A 180 -11.33 -8.62 10.97
CA ALA A 180 -12.58 -9.37 11.07
C ALA A 180 -12.40 -10.69 11.86
N LEU A 181 -11.30 -11.41 11.63
CA LEU A 181 -10.99 -12.65 12.35
C LEU A 181 -10.72 -12.37 13.83
N PHE A 182 -9.95 -11.30 14.12
CA PHE A 182 -9.68 -10.88 15.48
C PHE A 182 -10.95 -10.42 16.21
N ALA A 183 -11.85 -9.72 15.54
CA ALA A 183 -13.13 -9.27 16.11
C ALA A 183 -14.05 -10.44 16.54
N ALA A 184 -13.91 -11.61 15.91
CA ALA A 184 -14.65 -12.82 16.28
C ALA A 184 -14.16 -13.47 17.60
N LEU A 185 -13.04 -12.99 18.17
CA LEU A 185 -12.53 -13.48 19.44
C LEU A 185 -13.34 -12.94 20.62
N THR A 186 -13.71 -13.86 21.50
CA THR A 186 -14.25 -13.52 22.81
C THR A 186 -13.18 -12.82 23.65
N ARG A 187 -13.62 -12.11 24.70
CA ARG A 187 -12.70 -11.49 25.67
C ARG A 187 -11.71 -12.52 26.24
N ARG A 188 -12.20 -13.71 26.60
CA ARG A 188 -11.35 -14.76 27.19
C ARG A 188 -10.34 -15.32 26.21
N GLU A 189 -10.71 -15.49 24.93
CA GLU A 189 -9.75 -15.89 23.89
C GLU A 189 -8.65 -14.84 23.66
N ARG A 190 -8.97 -13.54 23.79
CA ARG A 190 -7.98 -12.45 23.74
C ARG A 190 -7.02 -12.47 24.94
N GLU A 191 -7.53 -12.71 26.15
CA GLU A 191 -6.71 -12.89 27.35
C GLU A 191 -5.75 -14.08 27.19
N VAL A 192 -6.26 -15.22 26.70
CA VAL A 192 -5.43 -16.40 26.41
C VAL A 192 -4.40 -16.12 25.32
N LEU A 193 -4.79 -15.45 24.22
CA LEU A 193 -3.87 -15.07 23.13
C LEU A 193 -2.70 -14.22 23.64
N ARG A 194 -2.97 -13.21 24.48
CA ARG A 194 -1.94 -12.37 25.10
C ARG A 194 -0.93 -13.21 25.88
N LEU A 195 -1.39 -14.06 26.78
CA LEU A 195 -0.50 -14.88 27.62
C LEU A 195 0.28 -15.92 26.80
N LEU A 196 -0.33 -16.49 25.75
CA LEU A 196 0.39 -17.34 24.80
C LEU A 196 1.53 -16.60 24.11
N ALA A 197 1.28 -15.36 23.67
CA ALA A 197 2.28 -14.55 22.99
C ALA A 197 3.43 -14.12 23.92
N LEU A 198 3.15 -14.01 25.24
CA LEU A 198 4.15 -13.80 26.28
C LEU A 198 4.90 -15.09 26.68
N GLY A 199 4.59 -16.24 26.05
CA GLY A 199 5.29 -17.50 26.27
C GLY A 199 4.74 -18.38 27.41
N HIS A 200 3.56 -18.06 27.95
CA HIS A 200 2.97 -18.87 29.03
C HIS A 200 2.46 -20.23 28.51
N THR A 201 2.69 -21.27 29.29
CA THR A 201 2.14 -22.61 29.08
C THR A 201 0.68 -22.69 29.53
N ALA A 202 -0.09 -23.67 29.05
CA ALA A 202 -1.50 -23.80 29.43
C ALA A 202 -1.75 -23.93 30.95
N PRO A 203 -0.90 -24.65 31.74
CA PRO A 203 -1.01 -24.62 33.20
C PRO A 203 -0.80 -23.23 33.79
N GLN A 204 0.20 -22.47 33.33
CA GLN A 204 0.48 -21.11 33.81
C GLN A 204 -0.68 -20.16 33.50
N ILE A 205 -1.23 -20.24 32.29
CA ILE A 205 -2.42 -19.48 31.89
C ILE A 205 -3.62 -19.85 32.76
N GLY A 206 -3.77 -21.13 33.10
CA GLY A 206 -4.84 -21.60 33.98
C GLY A 206 -4.77 -20.97 35.37
N VAL A 207 -3.56 -20.91 35.94
CA VAL A 207 -3.32 -20.22 37.21
C VAL A 207 -3.67 -18.73 37.10
N GLU A 208 -3.18 -18.05 36.07
CA GLU A 208 -3.34 -16.59 35.91
C GLU A 208 -4.78 -16.16 35.61
N LEU A 209 -5.54 -16.97 34.87
CA LEU A 209 -6.92 -16.67 34.50
C LEU A 209 -7.97 -17.35 35.40
N PHE A 210 -7.53 -18.08 36.44
CA PHE A 210 -8.34 -18.91 37.34
C PHE A 210 -9.20 -19.94 36.58
N LEU A 211 -8.55 -20.68 35.66
CA LEU A 211 -9.15 -21.70 34.81
C LEU A 211 -8.46 -23.05 34.99
N ALA A 212 -9.19 -24.14 34.77
CA ALA A 212 -8.58 -25.45 34.62
C ALA A 212 -7.73 -25.49 33.34
N THR A 213 -6.60 -26.21 33.37
CA THR A 213 -5.70 -26.38 32.22
C THR A 213 -6.45 -26.85 30.97
N GLN A 214 -7.41 -27.76 31.12
CA GLN A 214 -8.23 -28.28 30.01
C GLN A 214 -9.15 -27.21 29.40
N THR A 215 -9.64 -26.27 30.20
CA THR A 215 -10.42 -25.12 29.72
C THR A 215 -9.54 -24.18 28.90
N VAL A 216 -8.30 -23.95 29.34
CA VAL A 216 -7.30 -23.18 28.57
C VAL A 216 -7.01 -23.85 27.23
N GLU A 217 -6.80 -25.17 27.20
CA GLU A 217 -6.59 -25.90 25.95
C GLU A 217 -7.78 -25.79 24.99
N THR A 218 -9.00 -25.77 25.53
CA THR A 218 -10.20 -25.53 24.72
C THR A 218 -10.20 -24.12 24.12
N HIS A 219 -9.85 -23.09 24.91
CA HIS A 219 -9.68 -21.73 24.38
C HIS A 219 -8.57 -21.64 23.33
N ARG A 220 -7.42 -22.31 23.54
CA ARG A 220 -6.31 -22.36 22.56
C ARG A 220 -6.76 -22.95 21.23
N ARG A 221 -7.51 -24.06 21.25
CA ARG A 221 -8.04 -24.70 20.04
C ARG A 221 -9.01 -23.78 19.29
N ASN A 222 -9.99 -23.21 20.01
CA ASN A 222 -10.99 -22.34 19.41
C ASN A 222 -10.36 -21.06 18.83
N LEU A 223 -9.41 -20.46 19.57
CA LEU A 223 -8.62 -19.32 19.13
C LEU A 223 -7.90 -19.62 17.81
N ARG A 224 -7.14 -20.72 17.73
CA ARG A 224 -6.43 -21.12 16.49
C ARG A 224 -7.37 -21.31 15.32
N GLN A 225 -8.52 -21.94 15.55
CA GLN A 225 -9.53 -22.15 14.51
C GLN A 225 -10.12 -20.82 14.01
N LYS A 226 -10.46 -19.90 14.91
CA LYS A 226 -11.02 -18.59 14.56
C LYS A 226 -10.01 -17.71 13.80
N LEU A 227 -8.76 -17.71 14.25
CA LEU A 227 -7.69 -16.92 13.64
C LEU A 227 -7.07 -17.59 12.40
N ARG A 228 -7.43 -18.85 12.14
CA ARG A 228 -6.80 -19.70 11.12
C ARG A 228 -5.26 -19.74 11.27
N ALA A 229 -4.81 -19.74 12.52
CA ALA A 229 -3.39 -19.70 12.86
C ALA A 229 -2.88 -21.12 13.12
N GLU A 230 -1.84 -21.52 12.39
CA GLU A 230 -1.22 -22.85 12.46
C GLU A 230 -0.05 -22.89 13.44
N SER A 231 0.58 -21.73 13.69
CA SER A 231 1.79 -21.63 14.51
C SER A 231 1.65 -20.66 15.68
N VAL A 232 2.51 -20.83 16.69
CA VAL A 232 2.65 -19.86 17.80
C VAL A 232 3.17 -18.52 17.29
N PHE A 233 3.99 -18.53 16.22
CA PHE A 233 4.50 -17.33 15.57
C PHE A 233 3.37 -16.46 15.01
N GLU A 234 2.40 -17.06 14.31
CA GLU A 234 1.23 -16.35 13.80
C GLU A 234 0.36 -15.78 14.93
N LEU A 235 0.16 -16.54 16.01
CA LEU A 235 -0.52 -16.01 17.20
C LEU A 235 0.22 -14.81 17.80
N GLY A 236 1.56 -14.83 17.80
CA GLY A 236 2.38 -13.70 18.19
C GLY A 236 2.27 -12.48 17.26
N GLN A 237 2.07 -12.68 15.95
CA GLN A 237 1.77 -11.60 15.01
C GLN A 237 0.41 -10.96 15.32
N TYR A 238 -0.63 -11.76 15.57
CA TYR A 238 -1.93 -11.26 16.03
C TYR A 238 -1.81 -10.48 17.34
N ALA A 239 -1.05 -10.97 18.31
CA ALA A 239 -0.92 -10.28 19.58
C ALA A 239 -0.24 -8.91 19.44
N ARG A 240 0.82 -8.81 18.63
CA ARG A 240 1.49 -7.52 18.35
C ARG A 240 0.61 -6.57 17.54
N ALA A 241 0.05 -7.03 16.43
CA ALA A 241 -0.71 -6.18 15.51
C ALA A 241 -1.99 -5.61 16.12
N PHE A 242 -2.54 -6.24 17.17
CA PHE A 242 -3.73 -5.76 17.88
C PHE A 242 -3.42 -5.25 19.30
N ASP A 243 -2.19 -4.80 19.54
CA ASP A 243 -1.73 -4.14 20.76
C ASP A 243 -2.01 -4.94 22.06
N LEU A 244 -1.89 -6.26 22.00
CA LEU A 244 -1.98 -7.12 23.19
C LEU A 244 -0.64 -7.23 23.94
N ILE A 245 0.48 -7.02 23.24
CA ILE A 245 1.86 -7.10 23.75
C ILE A 245 2.78 -6.05 23.14
#